data_AF-A0A6P8HY99-F1
#
_entry.id   AF-A0A6P8HY99-F1
#
_cell.length_a   1.000
_cell.length_b   1.000
_cell.length_c   1.000
_cell.angle_alpha   90.00
_cell.angle_beta   90.00
_cell.angle_gamma   90.00
#
_symmetry.space_group_name_H-M   'P 1'
#
loop_
_entity.id
_entity.type
_entity.pdbx_description
1 polymer ?
#
loop_
_entity_poly.entity_id
_entity_poly.type
_entity_poly.pdbx_seq_one_letter_code
_entity_poly.pdbx_strand_id
1 'polypeptide(L)'
;MFKHSIDIHSLPYLKKSYSTFLDKVNESSITVHCERISGINVAGELFGSSGTRKSRSGFILAAWCGVNGRIDTSGTKVRPGVVTHFIRQNVEVDGCMETCILAEVRWFQVHPRRDALGAPLQVWCNNHYEIEGPADFIPLQRIHAKFVPAIQVLNNENVLVVCPLPRKLQC
;
A
#
# COMPACT_ATOMS: atom_id res chain seq x y z
N MET A 1 -1.49 23.29 -1.39
CA MET A 1 -1.95 22.99 -2.76
C MET A 1 -2.47 21.56 -2.77
N PHE A 2 -3.78 21.38 -2.85
CA PHE A 2 -4.37 20.04 -2.98
C PHE A 2 -4.05 19.55 -4.40
N LYS A 3 -3.35 18.42 -4.53
CA LYS A 3 -3.22 17.76 -5.83
C LYS A 3 -4.50 16.95 -6.03
N HIS A 4 -5.20 17.20 -7.13
CA HIS A 4 -6.48 16.57 -7.44
C HIS A 4 -6.37 15.46 -8.49
N SER A 5 -5.17 14.90 -8.71
CA SER A 5 -4.98 13.84 -9.68
C SER A 5 -3.81 12.91 -9.40
N ILE A 6 -3.93 11.68 -9.90
CA ILE A 6 -2.81 10.73 -10.09
C ILE A 6 -2.12 10.98 -11.44
N ASP A 7 -1.00 10.29 -11.66
CA ASP A 7 -0.33 10.27 -12.96
C ASP A 7 -1.21 9.55 -14.01
N ILE A 8 -1.24 10.07 -15.23
CA ILE A 8 -2.04 9.51 -16.32
C ILE A 8 -1.57 8.10 -16.70
N HIS A 9 -0.28 7.80 -16.58
CA HIS A 9 0.29 6.48 -16.85
C HIS A 9 -0.13 5.45 -15.80
N SER A 10 -0.55 5.89 -14.62
CA SER A 10 -1.06 5.01 -13.56
C SER A 10 -2.55 4.70 -13.68
N LEU A 11 -3.30 5.38 -14.56
CA LEU A 11 -4.74 5.15 -14.73
C LEU A 11 -5.10 3.69 -15.06
N PRO A 12 -4.39 2.99 -15.97
CA PRO A 12 -4.67 1.57 -16.23
C PRO A 12 -4.49 0.69 -14.99
N TYR A 13 -3.50 1.00 -14.16
CA TYR A 13 -3.23 0.28 -12.91
C TYR A 13 -4.33 0.53 -11.88
N LEU A 14 -4.78 1.78 -11.74
CA LEU A 14 -5.88 2.15 -10.86
C LEU A 14 -7.18 1.42 -11.26
N LYS A 15 -7.54 1.44 -12.56
CA LYS A 15 -8.71 0.72 -13.08
C LYS A 15 -8.64 -0.77 -12.80
N LYS A 16 -7.46 -1.37 -13.02
CA LYS A 16 -7.26 -2.79 -12.74
C LYS A 16 -7.38 -3.11 -11.25
N SER A 17 -6.90 -2.22 -10.37
CA SER A 17 -7.06 -2.36 -8.93
C SER A 17 -8.54 -2.37 -8.52
N TYR A 18 -9.30 -1.35 -8.90
CA TYR A 18 -10.75 -1.28 -8.64
C TYR A 18 -11.50 -2.53 -9.10
N SER A 19 -11.27 -2.95 -10.34
CA SER A 19 -11.91 -4.13 -10.93
C SER A 19 -11.49 -5.45 -10.27
N THR A 20 -10.47 -5.43 -9.39
CA THR A 20 -10.02 -6.62 -8.65
C THR A 20 -10.74 -6.77 -7.30
N PHE A 21 -11.22 -5.67 -6.69
CA PHE A 21 -11.87 -5.73 -5.38
C PHE A 21 -13.34 -5.27 -5.36
N LEU A 22 -13.82 -4.65 -6.44
CA LEU A 22 -15.23 -4.32 -6.65
C LEU A 22 -15.78 -5.13 -7.82
N ASP A 23 -16.89 -5.82 -7.57
CA ASP A 23 -17.68 -6.42 -8.63
C ASP A 23 -18.55 -5.35 -9.31
N LYS A 24 -18.77 -5.48 -10.63
CA LYS A 24 -19.62 -4.58 -11.42
C LYS A 24 -19.26 -3.08 -11.34
N VAL A 25 -17.98 -2.76 -11.17
CA VAL A 25 -17.50 -1.37 -11.25
C VAL A 25 -17.58 -0.88 -12.70
N ASN A 26 -18.10 0.32 -12.89
CA ASN A 26 -18.05 0.98 -14.19
C ASN A 26 -16.67 1.63 -14.39
N GLU A 27 -15.83 1.02 -15.21
CA GLU A 27 -14.47 1.52 -15.48
C GLU A 27 -14.41 2.92 -16.11
N SER A 28 -15.49 3.42 -16.72
CA SER A 28 -15.52 4.80 -17.24
C SER A 28 -15.62 5.85 -16.15
N SER A 29 -16.16 5.49 -14.98
CA SER A 29 -16.23 6.37 -13.80
C SER A 29 -14.88 6.53 -13.09
N ILE A 30 -13.94 5.61 -13.33
CA ILE A 30 -12.58 5.65 -12.77
C ILE A 30 -11.72 6.56 -13.64
N THR A 31 -11.35 7.72 -13.09
CA THR A 31 -10.55 8.73 -13.79
C THR A 31 -9.26 9.04 -13.06
N VAL A 32 -8.40 9.86 -13.68
CA VAL A 32 -7.21 10.39 -12.99
C VAL A 32 -7.54 11.39 -11.89
N HIS A 33 -8.77 11.93 -11.87
CA HIS A 33 -9.18 12.97 -10.94
C HIS A 33 -9.63 12.36 -9.61
N CYS A 34 -8.94 12.73 -8.54
CA CYS A 34 -9.19 12.23 -7.19
C CYS A 34 -8.68 13.22 -6.15
N GLU A 35 -9.23 13.19 -4.95
CA GLU A 35 -8.66 13.96 -3.83
C GLU A 35 -7.42 13.22 -3.28
N ARG A 36 -6.25 13.87 -3.29
CA ARG A 36 -5.05 13.30 -2.65
C ARG A 36 -4.95 13.72 -1.19
N ILE A 37 -4.81 12.72 -0.32
CA ILE A 37 -4.79 12.87 1.12
C ILE A 37 -3.43 12.39 1.64
N SER A 38 -2.79 13.21 2.50
CA SER A 38 -1.44 12.94 3.06
C SER A 38 -1.43 11.97 4.25
N GLY A 39 -2.60 11.60 4.73
CA GLY A 39 -2.78 10.65 5.82
C GLY A 39 -4.22 10.64 6.32
N ILE A 40 -4.64 9.50 6.84
CA ILE A 40 -6.01 9.23 7.27
C ILE A 40 -6.00 8.66 8.69
N ASN A 41 -7.00 9.02 9.49
CA ASN A 41 -7.24 8.42 10.78
C ASN A 41 -8.37 7.41 10.64
N VAL A 42 -8.11 6.16 11.03
CA VAL A 42 -9.10 5.08 11.01
C VAL A 42 -9.14 4.47 12.40
N ALA A 43 -10.28 4.55 13.07
CA ALA A 43 -10.49 3.99 14.41
C ALA A 43 -9.39 4.38 15.43
N GLY A 44 -8.93 5.64 15.39
CA GLY A 44 -7.89 6.14 16.29
C GLY A 44 -6.45 5.86 15.82
N GLU A 45 -6.27 5.09 14.75
CA GLU A 45 -4.98 4.81 14.15
C GLU A 45 -4.68 5.76 12.98
N LEU A 46 -3.59 6.53 13.09
CA LEU A 46 -3.11 7.36 12.00
C LEU A 46 -2.29 6.52 11.00
N PHE A 47 -2.71 6.53 9.75
CA PHE A 47 -1.92 6.12 8.59
C PHE A 47 -1.41 7.37 7.87
N GLY A 48 -0.09 7.46 7.72
CA GLY A 48 0.58 8.58 7.08
C GLY A 48 1.01 8.26 5.65
N SER A 49 1.69 9.21 5.02
CA SER A 49 2.29 9.02 3.72
C SER A 49 3.72 9.57 3.67
N SER A 50 4.53 9.03 2.76
CA SER A 50 5.91 9.47 2.53
C SER A 50 5.95 10.93 2.09
N GLY A 51 7.06 11.62 2.37
CA GLY A 51 7.22 13.04 2.00
C GLY A 51 6.42 14.02 2.86
N THR A 52 5.85 13.56 3.98
CA THR A 52 5.08 14.39 4.92
C THR A 52 5.63 14.24 6.34
N ARG A 53 5.19 15.10 7.27
CA ARG A 53 5.52 14.97 8.71
C ARG A 53 5.02 13.65 9.32
N LYS A 54 4.14 12.93 8.63
CA LYS A 54 3.53 11.65 9.05
C LYS A 54 4.23 10.43 8.42
N SER A 55 5.38 10.62 7.77
CA SER A 55 6.12 9.57 7.04
C SER A 55 6.38 8.31 7.86
N ARG A 56 6.66 8.45 9.16
CA ARG A 56 6.84 7.32 10.09
C ARG A 56 5.60 6.41 10.21
N SER A 57 4.41 6.93 9.93
CA SER A 57 3.16 6.18 9.93
C SER A 57 2.74 5.70 8.52
N GLY A 58 3.59 5.87 7.51
CA GLY A 58 3.33 5.44 6.13
C GLY A 58 3.83 4.04 5.79
N PHE A 59 4.51 3.36 6.71
CA PHE A 59 5.00 2.00 6.52
C PHE A 59 3.91 1.00 6.90
N ILE A 60 3.48 0.20 5.92
CA ILE A 60 2.33 -0.71 6.04
C ILE A 60 2.70 -2.15 5.69
N LEU A 61 1.91 -3.08 6.21
CA LEU A 61 1.91 -4.49 5.87
C LEU A 61 0.55 -4.84 5.27
N ALA A 62 0.53 -5.52 4.13
CA ALA A 62 -0.69 -6.06 3.53
C ALA A 62 -0.42 -7.30 2.67
N ALA A 63 -1.41 -8.18 2.52
CA ALA A 63 -1.38 -9.25 1.53
C ALA A 63 -2.14 -8.79 0.28
N TRP A 64 -1.42 -8.05 -0.57
CA TRP A 64 -1.99 -7.40 -1.75
C TRP A 64 -1.02 -7.40 -2.95
N CYS A 65 0.26 -7.16 -2.70
CA CYS A 65 1.26 -7.12 -3.78
C CYS A 65 1.81 -8.52 -4.07
N GLY A 66 1.69 -8.96 -5.31
CA GLY A 66 2.38 -10.11 -5.89
C GLY A 66 3.69 -9.73 -6.56
N VAL A 67 4.25 -10.65 -7.34
CA VAL A 67 5.50 -10.43 -8.08
C VAL A 67 5.22 -9.55 -9.31
N ASN A 68 6.16 -8.65 -9.65
CA ASN A 68 6.09 -7.78 -10.83
C ASN A 68 4.89 -6.82 -10.81
N GLY A 69 4.58 -6.21 -9.67
CA GLY A 69 3.52 -5.19 -9.55
C GLY A 69 2.08 -5.71 -9.70
N ARG A 70 1.88 -7.04 -9.78
CA ARG A 70 0.56 -7.67 -9.90
C ARG A 70 -0.14 -7.77 -8.56
N ILE A 71 -1.47 -7.75 -8.55
CA ILE A 71 -2.25 -7.98 -7.33
C ILE A 71 -2.23 -9.47 -6.98
N ASP A 72 -1.92 -9.80 -5.73
CA ASP A 72 -2.06 -11.12 -5.13
C ASP A 72 -3.46 -11.26 -4.53
N THR A 73 -4.34 -11.98 -5.23
CA THR A 73 -5.71 -12.25 -4.78
C THR A 73 -5.82 -13.37 -3.75
N SER A 74 -4.73 -14.12 -3.48
CA SER A 74 -4.76 -15.19 -2.47
C SER A 74 -4.91 -14.66 -1.05
N GLY A 75 -4.49 -13.41 -0.80
CA GLY A 75 -4.51 -12.80 0.53
C GLY A 75 -3.56 -13.45 1.55
N THR A 76 -2.64 -14.31 1.11
CA THR A 76 -1.80 -15.11 2.02
C THR A 76 -0.44 -14.48 2.33
N LYS A 77 0.16 -13.78 1.36
CA LYS A 77 1.55 -13.29 1.48
C LYS A 77 1.57 -11.84 1.92
N VAL A 78 1.76 -11.62 3.22
CA VAL A 78 1.95 -10.26 3.76
C VAL A 78 3.29 -9.70 3.30
N ARG A 79 3.27 -8.50 2.73
CA ARG A 79 4.43 -7.76 2.27
C ARG A 79 4.46 -6.34 2.84
N PRO A 80 5.64 -5.77 3.07
CA PRO A 80 5.81 -4.39 3.47
C PRO A 80 5.77 -3.46 2.26
N GLY A 81 5.18 -2.30 2.48
CA GLY A 81 5.20 -1.19 1.54
C GLY A 81 5.24 0.15 2.25
N VAL A 82 5.50 1.21 1.50
CA VAL A 82 5.43 2.59 1.96
C VAL A 82 4.36 3.34 1.17
N VAL A 83 3.39 3.89 1.89
CA VAL A 83 2.32 4.71 1.30
C VAL A 83 2.92 6.01 0.79
N THR A 84 2.73 6.33 -0.48
CA THR A 84 3.13 7.61 -1.08
C THR A 84 2.09 8.69 -0.77
N HIS A 85 0.82 8.34 -0.89
CA HIS A 85 -0.36 9.12 -0.52
C HIS A 85 -1.62 8.25 -0.54
N PHE A 86 -2.72 8.79 -0.04
CA PHE A 86 -4.05 8.23 -0.21
C PHE A 86 -4.80 8.98 -1.30
N ILE A 87 -5.72 8.29 -1.96
CA ILE A 87 -6.68 8.88 -2.89
C ILE A 87 -8.09 8.60 -2.40
N ARG A 88 -8.96 9.61 -2.47
CA ARG A 88 -10.41 9.46 -2.31
C ARG A 88 -11.07 9.75 -3.66
N GLN A 89 -11.90 8.81 -4.11
CA GLN A 89 -12.58 8.91 -5.40
C GLN A 89 -13.98 8.29 -5.30
N ASN A 90 -14.94 8.92 -5.96
CA ASN A 90 -16.27 8.35 -6.17
C ASN A 90 -16.25 7.55 -7.47
N VAL A 91 -16.63 6.28 -7.41
CA VAL A 91 -16.71 5.39 -8.56
C VAL A 91 -18.12 4.80 -8.63
N GLU A 92 -18.61 4.53 -9.84
CA GLU A 92 -19.91 3.93 -10.04
C GLU A 92 -19.79 2.40 -9.95
N VAL A 93 -20.63 1.80 -9.10
CA VAL A 93 -20.73 0.36 -8.84
C VAL A 93 -22.19 -0.03 -8.90
N ASP A 94 -22.55 -0.96 -9.80
CA ASP A 94 -23.95 -1.42 -9.99
C ASP A 94 -24.95 -0.24 -10.16
N GLY A 95 -24.54 0.82 -10.85
CA GLY A 95 -25.35 2.02 -11.10
C GLY A 95 -25.40 3.05 -9.97
N CYS A 96 -24.69 2.82 -8.85
CA CYS A 96 -24.65 3.70 -7.69
C CYS A 96 -23.25 4.30 -7.48
N MET A 97 -23.17 5.55 -7.02
CA MET A 97 -21.87 6.19 -6.72
C MET A 97 -21.37 5.81 -5.33
N GLU A 98 -20.21 5.17 -5.28
CA GLU A 98 -19.55 4.71 -4.05
C GLU A 98 -18.24 5.47 -3.80
N THR A 99 -18.04 5.98 -2.58
CA THR A 99 -16.79 6.64 -2.19
C THR A 99 -15.76 5.62 -1.72
N CYS A 100 -14.67 5.50 -2.47
CA CYS A 100 -13.56 4.62 -2.13
C CYS A 100 -12.34 5.42 -1.67
N ILE A 101 -11.59 4.85 -0.73
CA ILE A 101 -10.27 5.37 -0.31
C ILE A 101 -9.23 4.29 -0.55
N LEU A 102 -8.24 4.59 -1.39
CA LEU A 102 -7.12 3.71 -1.67
C LEU A 102 -5.83 4.37 -1.18
N ALA A 103 -4.86 3.55 -0.79
CA ALA A 103 -3.48 3.99 -0.64
C ALA A 103 -2.73 3.69 -1.95
N GLU A 104 -1.94 4.65 -2.42
CA GLU A 104 -0.88 4.38 -3.38
C GLU A 104 0.40 4.00 -2.62
N VAL A 105 1.01 2.88 -2.96
CA VAL A 105 2.04 2.20 -2.17
C VAL A 105 3.18 1.77 -3.07
N ARG A 106 4.41 2.06 -2.64
CA ARG A 106 5.60 1.40 -3.20
C ARG A 106 5.95 0.19 -2.35
N TRP A 107 5.96 -0.99 -2.96
CA TRP A 107 6.22 -2.26 -2.29
C TRP A 107 7.70 -2.60 -2.29
N PHE A 108 8.24 -3.07 -1.18
CA PHE A 108 9.65 -3.49 -1.13
C PHE A 108 9.84 -4.84 -1.85
N GLN A 109 10.98 -4.99 -2.52
CA GLN A 109 11.37 -6.27 -3.12
C GLN A 109 11.75 -7.29 -2.04
N VAL A 110 11.45 -8.56 -2.34
CA VAL A 110 11.82 -9.68 -1.48
C VAL A 110 13.34 -9.82 -1.47
N HIS A 111 13.93 -9.86 -0.28
CA HIS A 111 15.35 -10.16 -0.13
C HIS A 111 15.58 -11.68 -0.16
N PRO A 112 16.65 -12.20 -0.80
CA PRO A 112 16.93 -13.64 -0.86
C PRO A 112 17.05 -14.31 0.52
N ARG A 113 17.42 -13.53 1.54
CA ARG A 113 17.57 -13.98 2.93
C ARG A 113 16.44 -13.49 3.85
N ARG A 114 15.20 -13.51 3.35
CA ARG A 114 14.01 -12.98 4.04
C ARG A 114 13.91 -13.42 5.50
N ASP A 115 14.21 -14.68 5.77
CA ASP A 115 14.00 -15.30 7.09
C ASP A 115 15.30 -15.40 7.92
N ALA A 116 16.39 -14.73 7.51
CA ALA A 116 17.70 -14.88 8.14
C ALA A 116 17.78 -14.41 9.61
N LEU A 117 16.85 -13.59 10.07
CA LEU A 117 16.80 -13.10 11.44
C LEU A 117 15.81 -13.87 12.34
N GLY A 118 15.11 -14.87 11.79
CA GLY A 118 14.09 -15.63 12.51
C GLY A 118 12.80 -14.83 12.78
N ALA A 119 11.73 -15.54 13.11
CA ALA A 119 10.45 -14.92 13.44
C ALA A 119 10.55 -14.06 14.73
N PRO A 120 9.83 -12.91 14.81
CA PRO A 120 8.88 -12.38 13.83
C PRO A 120 9.51 -11.42 12.80
N LEU A 121 10.85 -11.36 12.72
CA LEU A 121 11.56 -10.40 11.88
C LEU A 121 11.64 -10.89 10.43
N GLN A 122 11.48 -9.96 9.48
CA GLN A 122 11.68 -10.24 8.07
C GLN A 122 12.66 -9.25 7.45
N VAL A 123 13.53 -9.77 6.60
CA VAL A 123 14.51 -9.01 5.83
C VAL A 123 13.96 -8.72 4.44
N TRP A 124 14.04 -7.46 4.02
CA TRP A 124 13.58 -6.94 2.74
C TRP A 124 14.67 -6.06 2.11
N CYS A 125 14.64 -5.92 0.79
CA CYS A 125 15.62 -5.07 0.11
C CYS A 125 15.41 -3.62 0.51
N ASN A 126 16.48 -2.93 0.93
CA ASN A 126 16.41 -1.52 1.28
C ASN A 126 16.41 -0.68 -0.01
N ASN A 127 15.50 0.29 -0.11
CA ASN A 127 15.37 1.21 -1.26
C ASN A 127 15.18 0.55 -2.64
N HIS A 128 14.91 -0.75 -2.71
CA HIS A 128 14.55 -1.46 -3.94
C HIS A 128 13.07 -1.84 -3.87
N TYR A 129 12.33 -1.44 -4.90
CA TYR A 129 10.88 -1.55 -4.95
C TYR A 129 10.44 -2.47 -6.08
N GLU A 130 9.29 -3.12 -5.91
CA GLU A 130 8.62 -3.83 -6.99
C GLU A 130 8.35 -2.88 -8.17
N ILE A 131 8.19 -3.47 -9.35
CA ILE A 131 7.80 -2.74 -10.55
C ILE A 131 6.41 -2.15 -10.33
N GLU A 132 6.20 -0.93 -10.82
CA GLU A 132 4.91 -0.25 -10.77
C GLU A 132 3.82 -1.06 -11.47
N GLY A 133 2.62 -1.07 -10.89
CA GLY A 133 1.51 -1.85 -11.43
C GLY A 133 0.23 -1.75 -10.63
N PRO A 134 -0.78 -2.58 -10.94
CA PRO A 134 -2.08 -2.56 -10.26
C PRO A 134 -1.99 -2.73 -8.73
N ALA A 135 -0.96 -3.41 -8.23
CA ALA A 135 -0.74 -3.59 -6.80
C ALA A 135 -0.39 -2.29 -6.05
N ASP A 136 0.03 -1.24 -6.75
CA ASP A 136 0.38 0.03 -6.11
C ASP A 136 -0.85 0.68 -5.48
N PHE A 137 -2.04 0.42 -6.01
CA PHE A 137 -3.29 0.90 -5.45
C PHE A 137 -3.95 -0.20 -4.62
N ILE A 138 -4.05 0.02 -3.31
CA ILE A 138 -4.67 -0.92 -2.37
C ILE A 138 -5.84 -0.25 -1.65
N PRO A 139 -7.02 -0.90 -1.51
CA PRO A 139 -8.08 -0.41 -0.64
C PRO A 139 -7.59 -0.23 0.79
N LEU A 140 -7.96 0.89 1.43
CA LEU A 140 -7.58 1.16 2.81
C LEU A 140 -7.91 0.00 3.76
N GLN A 141 -9.05 -0.66 3.52
CA GLN A 141 -9.57 -1.80 4.29
C GLN A 141 -8.71 -3.06 4.17
N ARG A 142 -7.87 -3.16 3.13
CA ARG A 142 -6.95 -4.31 2.90
C ARG A 142 -5.60 -4.14 3.60
N ILE A 143 -5.33 -3.00 4.23
CA ILE A 143 -4.10 -2.77 4.99
C ILE A 143 -4.18 -3.55 6.32
N HIS A 144 -3.25 -4.48 6.56
CA HIS A 144 -3.24 -5.32 7.75
C HIS A 144 -2.68 -4.62 8.98
N ALA A 145 -1.52 -3.97 8.86
CA ALA A 145 -0.86 -3.34 10.00
C ALA A 145 0.11 -2.26 9.53
N LYS A 146 0.62 -1.48 10.48
CA LYS A 146 1.83 -0.68 10.29
C LYS A 146 3.05 -1.48 10.74
N PHE A 147 4.23 -1.01 10.33
CA PHE A 147 5.49 -1.49 10.88
C PHE A 147 6.45 -0.33 11.11
N VAL A 148 7.46 -0.55 11.95
CA VAL A 148 8.58 0.39 12.08
C VAL A 148 9.74 -0.14 11.25
N PRO A 149 10.21 0.60 10.24
CA PRO A 149 11.38 0.19 9.48
C PRO A 149 12.65 0.34 10.33
N ALA A 150 13.53 -0.66 10.29
CA ALA A 150 14.89 -0.55 10.81
C ALA A 150 15.88 -0.90 9.69
N ILE A 151 16.93 -0.10 9.54
CA ILE A 151 18.02 -0.42 8.61
C ILE A 151 19.11 -1.14 9.40
N GLN A 152 19.53 -2.31 8.94
CA GLN A 152 20.62 -3.07 9.53
C GLN A 152 21.64 -3.47 8.46
N VAL A 153 22.87 -3.72 8.90
CA VAL A 153 23.90 -4.30 8.02
C VAL A 153 23.88 -5.81 8.17
N LEU A 154 23.55 -6.53 7.11
CA LEU A 154 23.58 -7.99 7.04
C LEU A 154 24.52 -8.39 5.90
N ASN A 155 25.59 -9.13 6.21
CA ASN A 155 26.62 -9.50 5.22
C ASN A 155 27.15 -8.31 4.39
N ASN A 156 27.47 -7.19 5.04
CA ASN A 156 27.93 -5.95 4.39
C ASN A 156 26.92 -5.26 3.46
N GLU A 157 25.65 -5.66 3.50
CA GLU A 157 24.55 -5.00 2.79
C GLU A 157 23.62 -4.29 3.77
N ASN A 158 23.19 -3.07 3.43
CA ASN A 158 22.14 -2.37 4.17
C ASN A 158 20.77 -2.95 3.81
N VAL A 159 20.14 -3.66 4.72
CA VAL A 159 18.83 -4.30 4.53
C VAL A 159 17.74 -3.61 5.34
N LEU A 160 16.50 -3.70 4.87
CA LEU A 160 15.33 -3.29 5.61
C LEU A 160 14.86 -4.46 6.49
N VAL A 161 14.89 -4.26 7.80
CA VAL A 161 14.30 -5.18 8.76
C VAL A 161 12.91 -4.69 9.12
N VAL A 162 11.94 -5.60 8.97
CA VAL A 162 10.52 -5.36 9.21
C VAL A 162 10.08 -6.18 10.41
N CYS A 163 9.58 -5.49 11.42
CA CYS A 163 8.91 -6.09 12.57
C CYS A 163 7.44 -5.64 12.56
N PRO A 164 6.46 -6.55 12.38
CA PRO A 164 5.05 -6.20 12.44
C PRO A 164 4.68 -5.54 13.76
N LEU A 165 4.00 -4.40 13.72
CA LEU A 165 3.40 -3.83 14.94
C LEU A 165 2.05 -4.54 15.18
N PRO A 166 1.87 -5.24 16.31
CA PRO A 166 0.57 -5.77 16.66
C PRO A 166 -0.42 -4.60 16.83
N ARG A 167 -1.63 -4.74 16.25
CA ARG A 167 -2.70 -3.75 16.47
C ARG A 167 -3.05 -3.74 17.95
N LYS A 168 -3.12 -2.54 18.54
CA LYS A 168 -3.73 -2.37 19.87
C LYS A 168 -5.24 -2.58 19.69
N LEU A 169 -5.74 -3.76 20.02
CA LEU A 169 -7.16 -3.93 20.29
C LEU A 169 -7.44 -3.12 21.57
N GLN A 170 -8.14 -1.99 21.45
CA GLN A 170 -8.73 -1.37 22.63
C GLN A 170 -9.94 -2.23 23.01
N CYS A 171 -9.80 -3.01 24.07
CA CYS A 171 -10.91 -3.63 24.77
C CYS A 171 -11.68 -2.59 25.59
#